data_AF-A0A7X5WNL8-F1
#
_entry.id   AF-A0A7X5WNL8-F1
#
_cell.length_a   1.000
_cell.length_b   1.000
_cell.length_c   1.000
_cell.angle_alpha   90.00
_cell.angle_beta   90.00
_cell.angle_gamma   90.00
#
_symmetry.space_group_name_H-M   'P 1'
#
loop_
_entity.id
_entity.type
_entity.pdbx_description
1 polymer ?
#
loop_
_entity_poly.entity_id
_entity_poly.type
_entity_poly.pdbx_seq_one_letter_code
_entity_poly.pdbx_strand_id
1 'polypeptide(L)'
;MGWPDVFFADHELDGRTYVALMNHDARFEDPVFPKVKDAPIRYLGAMGSRRTHRARVERLKAAGWSDDEIAFIHSPIGLDIGAETPEEMAVAILSEITQVRYGHGTGLSLRGTDGRIHRQRGDEPGTA
;
A
#
# COMPACT_ATOMS: atom_id res chain seq x y z
N MET A 1 6.49 19.96 -4.49
CA MET A 1 5.62 19.42 -3.41
C MET A 1 6.23 19.86 -2.10
N GLY A 2 5.45 20.46 -1.20
CA GLY A 2 5.91 20.90 0.12
C GLY A 2 6.09 19.72 1.10
N TRP A 3 6.38 20.03 2.35
CA TRP A 3 6.36 19.04 3.44
C TRP A 3 4.94 18.47 3.65
N PRO A 4 4.79 17.28 4.25
CA PRO A 4 3.49 16.62 4.40
C PRO A 4 2.41 17.49 5.07
N ASP A 5 2.79 18.25 6.07
CA ASP A 5 1.92 19.21 6.76
C ASP A 5 1.33 20.25 5.81
N VAL A 6 2.14 20.80 4.89
CA VAL A 6 1.68 21.74 3.86
C VAL A 6 0.80 21.03 2.83
N PHE A 7 1.18 19.82 2.41
CA PHE A 7 0.40 19.07 1.42
C PHE A 7 -1.02 18.77 1.93
N PHE A 8 -1.15 18.24 3.15
CA PHE A 8 -2.45 17.86 3.71
C PHE A 8 -3.30 19.05 4.18
N ALA A 9 -2.76 20.27 4.26
CA ALA A 9 -3.55 21.46 4.56
C ALA A 9 -4.58 21.77 3.45
N ASP A 10 -4.20 21.50 2.19
CA ASP A 10 -5.01 21.85 1.01
C ASP A 10 -5.56 20.61 0.26
N HIS A 11 -5.31 19.40 0.77
CA HIS A 11 -5.70 18.14 0.11
C HIS A 11 -6.37 17.19 1.09
N GLU A 12 -7.69 17.03 0.93
CA GLU A 12 -8.45 16.01 1.64
C GLU A 12 -8.20 14.62 1.04
N LEU A 13 -8.10 13.62 1.91
CA LEU A 13 -7.98 12.23 1.51
C LEU A 13 -9.35 11.57 1.57
N ASP A 14 -9.71 10.88 0.49
CA ASP A 14 -11.00 10.23 0.34
C ASP A 14 -10.86 8.73 0.04
N GLY A 15 -12.00 8.06 -0.11
CA GLY A 15 -12.06 6.66 -0.54
C GLY A 15 -11.25 6.37 -1.79
N ARG A 16 -11.08 7.31 -2.71
CA ARG A 16 -10.41 7.11 -4.00
C ARG A 16 -8.89 7.31 -3.90
N THR A 17 -8.39 7.67 -2.73
CA THR A 17 -6.99 7.98 -2.48
C THR A 17 -6.17 6.72 -2.19
N TYR A 18 -5.00 6.64 -2.83
CA TYR A 18 -3.96 5.63 -2.63
C TYR A 18 -2.65 6.37 -2.33
N VAL A 19 -2.01 6.05 -1.22
CA VAL A 19 -0.80 6.74 -0.78
C VAL A 19 0.41 5.83 -0.96
N ALA A 20 1.46 6.35 -1.59
CA ALA A 20 2.72 5.66 -1.81
C ALA A 20 3.88 6.51 -1.26
N LEU A 21 4.51 6.05 -0.19
CA LEU A 21 5.69 6.67 0.41
C LEU A 21 6.95 6.18 -0.31
N MET A 22 7.48 7.04 -1.20
CA MET A 22 8.66 6.77 -2.02
C MET A 22 9.97 7.26 -1.39
N ASN A 23 9.90 7.76 -0.16
CA ASN A 23 11.05 8.14 0.65
C ASN A 23 11.08 7.26 1.91
N HIS A 24 12.27 6.89 2.37
CA HIS A 24 12.50 6.08 3.57
C HIS A 24 13.10 6.88 4.74
N ASP A 25 13.12 8.21 4.63
CA ASP A 25 13.48 9.11 5.73
C ASP A 25 12.31 9.27 6.71
N ALA A 26 12.50 8.80 7.93
CA ALA A 26 11.51 8.87 9.01
C ALA A 26 11.01 10.30 9.27
N ARG A 27 11.85 11.32 9.08
CA ARG A 27 11.44 12.72 9.27
C ARG A 27 10.34 13.14 8.29
N PHE A 28 10.31 12.51 7.11
CA PHE A 28 9.29 12.72 6.11
C PHE A 28 8.11 11.77 6.27
N GLU A 29 8.35 10.48 6.56
CA GLU A 29 7.29 9.48 6.69
C GLU A 29 6.45 9.67 7.97
N ASP A 30 7.10 9.93 9.11
CA ASP A 30 6.46 9.95 10.42
C ASP A 30 5.32 10.99 10.52
N PRO A 31 5.42 12.20 9.93
CA PRO A 31 4.30 13.15 9.85
C PRO A 31 3.14 12.71 8.95
N VAL A 32 3.35 11.80 7.98
CA VAL A 32 2.30 11.33 7.08
C VAL A 32 1.39 10.35 7.79
N PHE A 33 1.94 9.45 8.61
CA PHE A 33 1.20 8.35 9.23
C PHE A 33 -0.06 8.80 9.99
N PRO A 34 -0.04 9.80 10.89
CA PRO A 34 -1.24 10.25 11.57
C PRO A 34 -2.31 10.81 10.63
N LYS A 35 -1.91 11.42 9.50
CA LYS A 35 -2.84 11.99 8.52
C LYS A 35 -3.58 10.93 7.71
N VAL A 36 -2.89 9.83 7.42
CA VAL A 36 -3.46 8.71 6.65
C VAL A 36 -4.24 7.74 7.54
N LYS A 37 -3.89 7.61 8.82
CA LYS A 37 -4.55 6.76 9.81
C LYS A 37 -6.05 7.07 9.94
N ASP A 38 -6.37 8.35 10.05
CA ASP A 38 -7.74 8.80 10.29
C ASP A 38 -8.53 9.03 8.99
N ALA A 39 -7.90 8.83 7.84
CA ALA A 39 -8.49 9.07 6.54
C ALA A 39 -9.10 7.80 5.93
N PRO A 40 -10.18 7.91 5.13
CA PRO A 40 -10.82 6.76 4.49
C PRO A 40 -10.04 6.26 3.26
N ILE A 41 -8.71 6.22 3.31
CA ILE A 41 -7.89 5.75 2.19
C ILE A 41 -8.00 4.25 1.99
N ARG A 42 -7.73 3.77 0.77
CA ARG A 42 -7.79 2.33 0.45
C ARG A 42 -6.44 1.62 0.47
N TYR A 43 -5.34 2.37 0.51
CA TYR A 43 -4.01 1.81 0.39
C TYR A 43 -2.95 2.76 0.93
N LEU A 44 -2.04 2.20 1.72
CA LEU A 44 -0.82 2.86 2.18
C LEU A 44 0.37 1.95 1.89
N GLY A 45 1.14 2.30 0.88
CA GLY A 45 2.37 1.60 0.52
C GLY A 45 3.61 2.37 0.97
N ALA A 46 4.61 1.68 1.49
CA ALA A 46 5.87 2.29 1.90
C ALA A 46 7.07 1.53 1.35
N MET A 47 7.89 2.23 0.55
CA MET A 47 9.14 1.70 0.02
C MET A 47 10.12 1.39 1.15
N GLY A 48 11.00 0.42 0.90
CA GLY A 48 12.13 0.13 1.75
C GLY A 48 12.37 -1.36 1.84
N SER A 49 13.61 -1.74 2.17
CA SER A 49 13.96 -3.12 2.45
C SER A 49 13.14 -3.66 3.64
N ARG A 50 13.08 -4.99 3.79
CA ARG A 50 12.50 -5.62 5.00
C ARG A 50 13.11 -5.08 6.30
N ARG A 51 14.41 -4.74 6.29
CA ARG A 51 15.09 -4.10 7.44
C ARG A 51 14.52 -2.70 7.71
N THR A 52 14.33 -1.90 6.66
CA THR A 52 13.72 -0.57 6.75
C THR A 52 12.29 -0.66 7.30
N HIS A 53 11.50 -1.61 6.80
CA HIS A 53 10.15 -1.83 7.28
C HIS A 53 10.12 -2.22 8.76
N ARG A 54 10.96 -3.15 9.23
CA ARG A 54 11.04 -3.47 10.68
C ARG A 54 11.35 -2.24 11.51
N ALA A 55 12.32 -1.41 11.09
CA ALA A 55 12.63 -0.18 11.80
C ALA A 55 11.44 0.81 11.83
N ARG A 56 10.64 0.84 10.76
CA ARG A 56 9.39 1.62 10.71
C ARG A 56 8.35 1.07 11.70
N VAL A 57 8.17 -0.25 11.73
CA VAL A 57 7.26 -0.93 12.68
C VAL A 57 7.62 -0.58 14.12
N GLU A 58 8.90 -0.68 14.51
CA GLU A 58 9.33 -0.34 15.87
C GLU A 58 9.00 1.12 16.25
N ARG A 59 9.23 2.07 15.33
CA ARG A 59 8.88 3.48 15.57
C ARG A 59 7.38 3.69 15.71
N LEU A 60 6.57 3.06 14.85
CA LEU A 60 5.12 3.18 14.89
C LEU A 60 4.53 2.56 16.16
N LYS A 61 5.03 1.40 16.59
CA LYS A 61 4.65 0.78 17.87
C LYS A 61 4.99 1.69 19.04
N ALA A 62 6.19 2.27 19.06
CA ALA A 62 6.58 3.24 20.08
C ALA A 62 5.69 4.50 20.08
N ALA A 63 5.13 4.87 18.92
CA ALA A 63 4.16 5.96 18.75
C ALA A 63 2.70 5.54 19.04
N GLY A 64 2.45 4.31 19.51
CA GLY A 64 1.13 3.83 19.93
C GLY A 64 0.25 3.28 18.81
N TRP A 65 0.82 2.95 17.65
CA TRP A 65 0.08 2.29 16.57
C TRP A 65 -0.25 0.84 16.94
N SER A 66 -1.46 0.40 16.60
CA SER A 66 -1.88 -0.99 16.77
C SER A 66 -1.26 -1.89 15.70
N ASP A 67 -1.23 -3.21 15.96
CA ASP A 67 -0.75 -4.17 14.97
C ASP A 67 -1.61 -4.15 13.69
N ASP A 68 -2.93 -3.91 13.80
CA ASP A 68 -3.83 -3.80 12.65
C ASP A 68 -3.56 -2.56 11.80
N GLU A 69 -3.29 -1.42 12.44
CA GLU A 69 -2.92 -0.18 11.76
C GLU A 69 -1.59 -0.32 11.02
N ILE A 70 -0.64 -1.05 11.61
CA ILE A 70 0.64 -1.36 10.98
C ILE A 70 0.48 -2.36 9.84
N ALA A 71 -0.40 -3.37 10.00
CA ALA A 71 -0.67 -4.38 8.98
C ALA A 71 -1.32 -3.80 7.72
N PHE A 72 -1.97 -2.63 7.83
CA PHE A 72 -2.47 -1.88 6.68
C PHE A 72 -1.36 -1.32 5.78
N ILE A 73 -0.11 -1.24 6.26
CA ILE A 73 1.03 -0.72 5.50
C ILE A 73 1.62 -1.81 4.61
N HIS A 74 1.51 -1.63 3.29
CA HIS A 74 2.18 -2.50 2.32
C HIS A 74 3.68 -2.17 2.27
N SER A 75 4.52 -3.03 2.87
CA SER A 75 5.97 -2.83 2.89
C SER A 75 6.79 -4.13 2.96
N PRO A 76 7.76 -4.37 2.05
CA PRO A 76 8.10 -3.53 0.88
C PRO A 76 6.90 -3.36 -0.06
N ILE A 77 6.75 -2.15 -0.58
CA ILE A 77 5.64 -1.79 -1.47
C ILE A 77 5.74 -2.53 -2.81
N GLY A 78 4.61 -2.93 -3.38
CA GLY A 78 4.51 -3.55 -4.71
C GLY A 78 4.50 -5.07 -4.70
N LEU A 79 4.06 -5.66 -5.81
CA LEU A 79 4.07 -7.11 -6.01
C LEU A 79 5.49 -7.64 -6.27
N ASP A 80 5.76 -8.86 -5.81
CA ASP A 80 7.00 -9.57 -6.12
C ASP A 80 6.99 -10.07 -7.58
N ILE A 81 7.38 -9.19 -8.49
CA ILE A 81 7.51 -9.48 -9.93
C ILE A 81 8.98 -9.62 -10.36
N GLY A 82 9.92 -9.66 -9.41
CA GLY A 82 11.36 -9.63 -9.70
C GLY A 82 11.86 -8.29 -10.23
N ALA A 83 11.23 -7.17 -9.84
CA ALA A 83 11.62 -5.83 -10.27
C ALA A 83 13.02 -5.44 -9.78
N GLU A 84 13.86 -4.92 -10.69
CA GLU A 84 15.23 -4.47 -10.38
C GLU A 84 15.43 -2.98 -10.70
N THR A 85 14.73 -2.48 -11.71
CA THR A 85 14.80 -1.08 -12.17
C THR A 85 13.69 -0.20 -11.56
N PRO A 86 13.86 1.13 -11.51
CA PRO A 86 12.81 2.04 -11.06
C PRO A 86 11.49 1.90 -11.83
N GLU A 87 11.56 1.67 -13.15
CA GLU A 87 10.41 1.48 -14.02
C GLU A 87 9.66 0.18 -13.68
N GLU A 88 10.39 -0.91 -13.45
CA GLU A 88 9.80 -2.18 -13.01
C GLU A 88 9.19 -2.06 -11.61
N MET A 89 9.84 -1.33 -10.70
CA MET A 89 9.29 -1.05 -9.37
C MET A 89 7.99 -0.24 -9.47
N ALA A 90 7.90 0.72 -10.39
CA ALA A 90 6.65 1.44 -10.64
C ALA A 90 5.54 0.49 -11.12
N VAL A 91 5.86 -0.45 -12.02
CA VAL A 91 4.91 -1.49 -12.46
C VAL A 91 4.48 -2.39 -11.29
N ALA A 92 5.41 -2.81 -10.43
CA ALA A 92 5.12 -3.61 -9.25
C ALA A 92 4.14 -2.89 -8.30
N ILE A 93 4.37 -1.61 -8.03
CA ILE A 93 3.54 -0.77 -7.17
C ILE A 93 2.15 -0.56 -7.77
N LEU A 94 2.07 -0.17 -9.04
CA LEU A 94 0.79 0.05 -9.72
C LEU A 94 -0.03 -1.24 -9.82
N SER A 95 0.63 -2.39 -9.95
CA SER A 95 -0.03 -3.70 -9.94
C SER A 95 -0.64 -4.02 -8.58
N GLU A 96 0.08 -3.77 -7.48
CA GLU A 96 -0.46 -3.95 -6.12
C GLU A 96 -1.63 -2.99 -5.84
N ILE A 97 -1.49 -1.71 -6.19
CA ILE A 97 -2.56 -0.71 -6.09
C ILE A 97 -3.81 -1.16 -6.87
N THR A 98 -3.62 -1.72 -8.07
CA THR A 98 -4.73 -2.21 -8.89
C THR A 98 -5.41 -3.41 -8.25
N GLN A 99 -4.65 -4.35 -7.68
CA GLN A 99 -5.18 -5.50 -6.94
C GLN A 99 -6.04 -5.03 -5.76
N VAL A 100 -5.53 -4.09 -4.95
CA VAL A 100 -6.24 -3.51 -3.81
C VAL A 100 -7.50 -2.77 -4.25
N ARG A 101 -7.44 -2.02 -5.35
CA ARG A 101 -8.60 -1.30 -5.91
C ARG A 101 -9.79 -2.22 -6.19
N TYR A 102 -9.53 -3.38 -6.77
CA TYR A 102 -10.57 -4.35 -7.08
C TYR A 102 -10.94 -5.22 -5.86
N GLY A 103 -10.05 -5.30 -4.86
CA GLY A 103 -10.25 -6.10 -3.65
C GLY A 103 -10.14 -7.61 -3.91
N HIS A 104 -9.52 -7.98 -5.04
CA HIS A 104 -9.33 -9.37 -5.45
C HIS A 104 -8.17 -9.50 -6.43
N GLY A 105 -7.88 -10.75 -6.83
CA GLY A 105 -6.74 -11.09 -7.68
C GLY A 105 -5.55 -11.52 -6.83
N THR A 106 -4.69 -12.38 -7.39
CA THR A 106 -3.57 -12.99 -6.66
C THR A 106 -2.21 -12.38 -7.00
N GLY A 107 -2.12 -11.62 -8.09
CA GLY A 107 -0.83 -11.18 -8.65
C GLY A 107 -0.05 -12.29 -9.36
N LEU A 108 -0.57 -13.53 -9.38
CA LEU A 108 0.03 -14.66 -10.09
C LEU A 108 -0.33 -14.63 -11.59
N SER A 109 0.44 -15.35 -12.40
CA SER A 109 0.17 -15.51 -13.82
C SER A 109 -1.21 -16.12 -14.08
N LEU A 110 -1.97 -15.56 -15.03
CA LEU A 110 -3.22 -16.13 -15.53
C LEU A 110 -3.00 -17.39 -16.41
N ARG A 111 -1.75 -17.68 -16.78
CA ARG A 111 -1.44 -18.86 -17.58
C ARG A 111 -1.72 -20.12 -16.76
N GLY A 112 -2.67 -20.93 -17.22
CA GLY A 112 -3.08 -22.15 -16.53
C GLY A 112 -4.11 -21.93 -15.42
N THR A 113 -4.69 -20.73 -15.31
CA THR A 113 -5.90 -20.52 -14.50
C THR A 113 -7.14 -20.75 -15.35
N ASP A 114 -8.12 -21.47 -14.80
CA ASP A 114 -9.43 -21.67 -15.42
C ASP A 114 -10.46 -20.64 -14.92
N GLY A 115 -11.57 -20.51 -15.67
CA GLY A 115 -12.69 -19.65 -15.29
C GLY A 115 -12.57 -18.19 -15.75
N ARG A 116 -13.33 -17.30 -15.09
CA ARG A 116 -13.46 -15.89 -15.51
C ARG A 116 -12.30 -15.05 -14.99
N ILE A 117 -11.68 -14.27 -15.87
CA ILE A 117 -10.56 -13.36 -15.56
C ILE A 117 -11.02 -12.15 -14.72
N HIS A 118 -12.16 -11.56 -15.08
CA HIS A 118 -12.73 -10.42 -14.36
C HIS A 118 -13.87 -10.90 -13.44
N ARG A 119 -13.54 -11.14 -12.17
CA ARG A 119 -14.56 -11.38 -11.14
C ARG A 119 -15.30 -10.09 -10.86
N GLN A 120 -16.62 -10.13 -10.72
CA GLN A 120 -17.35 -8.96 -10.28
C GLN A 120 -17.32 -8.88 -8.76
N ARG A 121 -17.31 -7.66 -8.20
CA ARG A 121 -17.37 -7.45 -6.75
C ARG A 121 -18.69 -8.05 -6.24
N GLY A 122 -18.63 -9.21 -5.58
CA GLY A 122 -19.78 -10.03 -5.20
C GLY A 122 -19.66 -11.52 -5.56
N ASP A 123 -18.68 -11.91 -6.37
CA ASP A 123 -18.31 -13.31 -6.60
C ASP A 123 -17.57 -13.86 -5.36
N GLU A 124 -18.27 -14.09 -4.24
CA GLU A 124 -17.73 -14.96 -3.20
C GLU A 124 -17.71 -16.40 -3.71
N PRO A 125 -16.63 -17.18 -3.46
CA PRO A 125 -16.67 -18.60 -3.75
C PRO A 125 -17.73 -19.22 -2.83
N GLY A 126 -18.84 -19.66 -3.43
CA GLY A 126 -19.85 -20.45 -2.75
C GLY A 126 -19.15 -21.60 -2.02
N THR A 127 -19.32 -21.65 -0.70
CA THR A 127 -18.84 -22.75 0.14
C THR A 127 -19.49 -24.03 -0.38
N ALA A 128 -18.68 -24.92 -0.94
CA ALA A 128 -19.04 -26.31 -1.18
C ALA A 128 -18.73 -27.13 0.08
#